data_AF-A0A7Y2DLH0-F1
#
_entry.id   AF-A0A7Y2DLH0-F1
#
_cell.length_a   1.000
_cell.length_b   1.000
_cell.length_c   1.000
_cell.angle_alpha   90.00
_cell.angle_beta   90.00
_cell.angle_gamma   90.00
#
_symmetry.space_group_name_H-M   'P 1'
#
loop_
_entity.id
_entity.type
_entity.pdbx_description
1 polymer ?
#
loop_
_entity_poly.entity_id
_entity_poly.type
_entity_poly.pdbx_seq_one_letter_code
_entity_poly.pdbx_strand_id
1 'polypeptide(L)' 'LWTGVGRARSGAGAAIVGDPDQVLAKLHELADAGIEAFILSGYPHAAECDLFSRYVLPHIDHGRLEFEPHPVAV' A
#
# COMPACT_ATOMS: atom_id res chain seq x y z
N LEU A 1 -9.10 -6.05 7.74
CA LEU A 1 -9.00 -4.56 7.68
C LEU A 1 -9.16 -4.01 9.09
N TRP A 2 -8.26 -3.15 9.54
CA TRP A 2 -8.35 -2.43 10.82
C TRP A 2 -8.66 -0.96 10.58
N THR A 3 -9.94 -0.59 10.67
CA THR A 3 -10.46 0.76 10.41
C THR A 3 -10.32 1.73 11.59
N GLY A 4 -9.72 1.28 12.70
CA GLY A 4 -9.55 2.07 13.92
C GLY A 4 -8.11 2.51 14.18
N VAL A 5 -7.18 2.18 13.31
CA VAL A 5 -5.73 2.42 13.50
C VAL A 5 -5.42 3.93 13.65
N GLY A 6 -6.19 4.79 12.98
CA GLY A 6 -6.06 6.25 13.08
C GLY A 6 -6.32 6.83 14.47
N ARG A 7 -6.93 6.06 15.39
CA ARG A 7 -7.05 6.47 16.81
C ARG A 7 -5.79 6.20 17.61
N ALA A 8 -4.97 5.25 17.18
CA ALA A 8 -3.72 4.87 17.84
C ALA A 8 -2.52 5.65 17.31
N ARG A 9 -2.59 6.18 16.06
CA ARG A 9 -1.53 6.96 15.42
C ARG A 9 -2.07 7.93 14.37
N SER A 10 -1.27 8.95 14.05
CA SER A 10 -1.47 9.76 12.84
C SER A 10 -1.07 9.00 11.58
N GLY A 11 -1.62 9.39 10.42
CA GLY A 11 -1.36 8.75 9.12
C GLY A 11 -2.63 8.14 8.52
N ALA A 12 -2.51 6.95 7.94
CA ALA A 12 -3.65 6.26 7.31
C ALA A 12 -4.77 5.94 8.30
N GLY A 13 -6.03 6.19 7.89
CA GLY A 13 -7.22 5.93 8.70
C GLY A 13 -7.58 4.44 8.84
N ALA A 14 -7.09 3.60 7.92
CA ALA A 14 -7.28 2.14 7.95
C ALA A 14 -5.95 1.43 7.65
N ALA A 15 -5.81 0.20 8.15
CA ALA A 15 -4.69 -0.69 7.85
C ALA A 15 -5.18 -2.03 7.31
N ILE A 16 -4.49 -2.56 6.30
CA ILE A 16 -4.57 -3.98 5.92
C ILE A 16 -3.66 -4.71 6.90
N VAL A 17 -4.18 -5.73 7.58
CA VAL A 17 -3.47 -6.48 8.64
C VAL A 17 -3.79 -7.94 8.43
N GLY A 18 -2.75 -8.78 8.39
CA GLY A 18 -2.83 -10.21 8.13
C GLY A 18 -1.47 -10.78 7.77
N ASP A 19 -1.46 -12.05 7.37
CA ASP A 19 -0.33 -12.66 6.68
C ASP A 19 -0.20 -12.13 5.22
N PRO A 20 0.91 -12.44 4.50
CA PRO A 20 1.10 -11.95 3.15
C PRO A 20 -0.01 -12.31 2.16
N ASP A 21 -0.59 -13.50 2.26
CA ASP A 21 -1.66 -13.97 1.36
C ASP A 21 -2.95 -13.17 1.60
N GLN A 22 -3.28 -12.91 2.86
CA GLN A 22 -4.41 -12.07 3.25
C GLN A 22 -4.24 -10.61 2.80
N VAL A 23 -3.02 -10.08 2.90
CA VAL A 23 -2.70 -8.72 2.43
C VAL A 23 -2.85 -8.64 0.91
N LEU A 24 -2.26 -9.60 0.18
CA LEU A 24 -2.35 -9.67 -1.28
C LEU A 24 -3.79 -9.78 -1.77
N ALA A 25 -4.57 -10.69 -1.18
CA ALA A 25 -5.98 -10.86 -1.51
C ALA A 25 -6.79 -9.58 -1.29
N LYS A 26 -6.49 -8.81 -0.23
CA LYS A 26 -7.17 -7.55 0.02
C LYS A 26 -6.77 -6.46 -0.98
N LEU A 27 -5.51 -6.40 -1.41
CA LEU A 27 -5.07 -5.46 -2.45
C LEU A 27 -5.78 -5.75 -3.78
N HIS A 28 -5.89 -7.02 -4.18
CA HIS A 28 -6.62 -7.40 -5.38
C HIS A 28 -8.11 -7.06 -5.28
N GLU A 29 -8.77 -7.33 -4.16
CA GLU A 29 -10.18 -6.94 -3.96
C GLU A 29 -10.39 -5.42 -4.11
N LEU A 30 -9.47 -4.60 -3.60
CA LEU A 30 -9.54 -3.15 -3.75
C LEU A 30 -9.28 -2.71 -5.21
N ALA A 31 -8.35 -3.37 -5.90
CA ALA A 31 -8.08 -3.12 -7.31
C ALA A 31 -9.28 -3.51 -8.19
N ASP A 32 -9.90 -4.66 -7.94
CA ASP A 32 -11.12 -5.13 -8.62
C ASP A 32 -12.31 -4.19 -8.39
N ALA A 33 -12.32 -3.47 -7.26
CA ALA A 33 -13.29 -2.42 -6.96
C ALA A 33 -12.97 -1.07 -7.64
N GLY A 34 -11.90 -0.97 -8.42
CA GLY A 34 -11.52 0.21 -9.20
C GLY A 34 -10.49 1.13 -8.53
N ILE A 35 -9.80 0.69 -7.47
CA ILE A 35 -8.69 1.47 -6.88
C ILE A 35 -7.40 1.17 -7.65
N GLU A 36 -6.90 2.17 -8.37
CA GLU A 36 -5.75 2.00 -9.26
C GLU A 36 -4.40 2.38 -8.62
N ALA A 37 -4.43 3.11 -7.51
CA ALA A 37 -3.22 3.62 -6.86
C ALA A 37 -3.24 3.39 -5.34
N PHE A 38 -2.12 2.88 -4.81
CA PHE A 38 -1.96 2.57 -3.40
C PHE A 38 -0.75 3.32 -2.81
N ILE A 39 -1.00 4.23 -1.88
CA ILE A 39 0.04 4.87 -1.07
C ILE A 39 0.10 4.16 0.28
N LEU A 40 1.01 3.20 0.40
CA LEU A 40 1.12 2.34 1.58
C LEU A 40 2.12 2.90 2.60
N SER A 41 1.90 2.58 3.88
CA SER A 41 2.83 2.86 4.97
C SER A 41 2.77 1.75 6.02
N GLY A 42 3.90 1.51 6.69
CA GLY A 42 4.07 0.49 7.71
C GLY A 42 5.01 0.95 8.82
N TYR A 43 5.00 0.28 9.97
CA TYR A 43 5.78 0.66 11.15
C TYR A 43 6.50 -0.55 11.77
N PRO A 44 7.84 -0.48 11.96
CA PRO A 44 8.74 0.57 11.47
C PRO A 44 8.85 0.57 9.94
N HIS A 45 8.91 1.75 9.32
CA HIS A 45 8.82 1.91 7.85
C HIS A 45 9.78 1.01 7.08
N ALA A 46 11.08 1.03 7.40
CA ALA A 46 12.07 0.25 6.68
C ALA A 46 11.82 -1.26 6.79
N ALA A 47 11.50 -1.76 7.99
CA ALA A 47 11.25 -3.18 8.22
C ALA A 47 9.99 -3.65 7.49
N GLU A 48 8.92 -2.85 7.48
CA GLU A 48 7.70 -3.17 6.74
C GLU A 48 7.91 -3.10 5.22
N CYS A 49 8.71 -2.15 4.72
CA CYS A 49 9.10 -2.12 3.31
C CYS A 49 9.87 -3.39 2.92
N ASP A 50 10.79 -3.87 3.77
CA ASP A 50 11.54 -5.10 3.53
C ASP A 50 10.64 -6.35 3.56
N LEU A 51 9.60 -6.38 4.41
CA LEU A 51 8.63 -7.48 4.43
C LEU A 51 7.72 -7.44 3.20
N PHE A 52 7.17 -6.26 2.89
CA PHE A 52 6.28 -6.08 1.75
C PHE A 52 6.98 -6.41 0.42
N SER A 53 8.22 -5.94 0.25
CA SER A 53 9.03 -6.22 -0.95
C SER A 53 9.35 -7.70 -1.14
N ARG A 54 9.46 -8.47 -0.06
CA ARG A 54 9.77 -9.90 -0.12
C ARG A 54 8.54 -10.77 -0.37
N TYR A 55 7.40 -10.42 0.23
CA TYR A 55 6.27 -11.35 0.31
C TYR A 55 5.00 -10.90 -0.43
N VAL A 56 4.87 -9.63 -0.78
CA VAL A 56 3.66 -9.11 -1.46
C VAL A 56 3.99 -8.52 -2.81
N LEU A 57 5.02 -7.66 -2.86
CA LEU A 57 5.42 -6.95 -4.07
C LEU A 57 5.69 -7.87 -5.27
N PRO A 58 6.33 -9.06 -5.15
CA PRO A 58 6.57 -9.95 -6.29
C PRO A 58 5.31 -10.54 -6.93
N HIS A 59 4.15 -10.39 -6.30
CA HIS A 59 2.87 -10.97 -6.72
C HIS A 59 1.88 -9.93 -7.26
N ILE A 60 2.28 -8.66 -7.33
CA ILE A 60 1.48 -7.59 -7.92
C ILE A 60 2.18 -7.06 -9.17
N ASP A 61 1.41 -6.59 -10.15
CA ASP A 61 1.99 -5.88 -11.28
C ASP A 61 2.48 -4.50 -10.81
N HIS A 62 3.80 -4.32 -10.75
CA HIS A 62 4.40 -3.10 -10.27
C HIS A 62 5.63 -2.73 -11.10
N GLY A 63 5.91 -1.42 -11.14
CA GLY A 63 7.08 -0.87 -11.80
C GLY A 63 7.61 0.32 -11.02
N ARG A 64 8.79 0.79 -11.43
CA ARG A 64 9.23 2.12 -11.03
C ARG A 64 8.22 3.13 -11.58
N LEU A 65 7.81 4.10 -10.76
CA LEU A 65 7.04 5.22 -11.26
C LEU A 65 7.90 6.00 -12.27
N GLU A 66 7.51 5.94 -13.53
CA GLU A 66 8.05 6.79 -14.60
C GLU A 66 7.05 7.91 -14.84
N PHE A 67 7.48 9.14 -14.66
CA PHE A 67 6.63 10.31 -14.86
C PHE A 67 7.41 11.37 -15.62
N GLU A 68 6.81 11.87 -16.70
CA GLU A 68 7.29 13.07 -17.37
C GLU A 68 6.63 14.28 -16.70
N PRO A 69 7.40 15.17 -16.05
CA PRO A 69 6.83 16.27 -15.29
C PRO A 69 6.00 17.20 -16.17
N HIS A 70 4.68 17.18 -15.99
CA HIS A 70 3.82 18.23 -16.53
C HIS A 70 4.07 19.53 -15.76
N PRO A 71 4.41 20.63 -16.43
CA PRO A 71 4.62 21.91 -15.77
C PRO A 71 3.29 22.37 -15.17
N VAL A 72 3.22 22.36 -13.83
CA VAL A 72 2.16 23.05 -13.12
C VAL A 72 2.54 24.52 -13.12
N ALA A 73 1.78 25.35 -13.83
CA ALA A 73 1.93 26.80 -13.74
C ALA A 73 1.59 27.19 -12.29
N VAL A 74 2.60 27.65 -11.54
CA VAL A 74 2.46 28.24 -10.20
C VAL A 74 1.99 29.67 -10.32
#